data_AF-R5IUZ8-F1
#
_entry.id   AF-R5IUZ8-F1
#
_cell.length_a   1.000
_cell.length_b   1.000
_cell.length_c   1.000
_cell.angle_alpha   90.00
_cell.angle_beta   90.00
_cell.angle_gamma   90.00
#
_symmetry.space_group_name_H-M   'P 1'
#
loop_
_entity.id
_entity.type
_entity.pdbx_description
1 polymer ?
#
loop_
_entity_poly.entity_id
_entity_poly.type
_entity_poly.pdbx_seq_one_letter_code
_entity_poly.pdbx_strand_id
1 'polypeptide(L)'
;MLLAIVDTGSGWVMPNHNLYYSIKPDGTYVEGDYPYLTYNDLYDLRKYLSSSERPELETLTYLMGEKLQWMQNTGVTGYEKG
;
A
#
# COMPACT_ATOMS: atom_id res chain seq x y z
N MET A 1 3.89 -9.72 -6.98
CA MET A 1 3.34 -8.54 -6.30
C MET A 1 2.21 -8.91 -5.36
N LEU A 2 1.12 -9.51 -5.83
CA LEU A 2 -0.02 -9.90 -4.98
C LEU A 2 0.36 -10.88 -3.85
N LEU A 3 1.17 -11.91 -4.16
CA LEU A 3 1.68 -12.84 -3.14
C LEU A 3 2.49 -12.13 -2.05
N ALA A 4 3.40 -11.22 -2.43
CA ALA A 4 4.21 -10.48 -1.46
C ALA A 4 3.38 -9.52 -0.59
N ILE A 5 2.29 -8.94 -1.12
CA ILE A 5 1.38 -8.12 -0.34
C ILE A 5 0.68 -8.96 0.74
N VAL A 6 0.18 -10.14 0.38
CA VAL A 6 -0.47 -11.05 1.34
C VAL A 6 0.51 -11.64 2.33
N ASP A 7 1.66 -12.13 1.85
CA ASP A 7 2.63 -12.87 2.66
C ASP A 7 3.32 -11.98 3.70
N THR A 8 3.57 -10.71 3.37
CA THR A 8 4.26 -9.79 4.30
C THR A 8 3.34 -8.73 4.92
N GLY A 9 2.12 -8.55 4.41
CA GLY A 9 1.05 -7.78 5.05
C GLY A 9 1.49 -6.47 5.70
N SER A 10 1.38 -6.37 7.02
CA SER A 10 1.77 -5.18 7.80
C SER A 10 3.26 -4.85 7.79
N GLY A 11 4.13 -5.76 7.36
CA GLY A 11 5.56 -5.49 7.21
C GLY A 11 5.88 -4.39 6.19
N TRP A 12 4.95 -4.08 5.28
CA TRP A 12 5.08 -2.96 4.35
C TRP A 12 4.95 -1.58 5.02
N VAL A 13 4.44 -1.51 6.25
CA VAL A 13 4.10 -0.25 6.93
C VAL A 13 5.28 0.25 7.76
N MET A 14 5.69 1.48 7.51
CA MET A 14 6.69 2.18 8.30
C MET A 14 6.09 2.75 9.60
N PRO A 15 6.91 3.08 10.62
CA PRO A 15 6.42 3.68 11.87
C PRO A 15 5.66 5.01 11.71
N ASN A 16 5.85 5.71 10.59
CA ASN A 16 5.14 6.96 10.28
C ASN A 16 3.88 6.77 9.42
N HIS A 17 3.42 5.51 9.25
CA HIS A 17 2.30 5.11 8.40
C HIS A 17 2.54 5.20 6.89
N ASN A 18 3.74 5.59 6.43
CA ASN A 18 4.09 5.45 5.02
C ASN A 18 4.40 3.99 4.66
N LEU A 19 4.50 3.66 3.38
CA LEU A 19 4.83 2.31 2.91
C LEU A 19 6.27 2.22 2.42
N TYR A 20 6.93 1.10 2.73
CA TYR A 20 8.19 0.73 2.07
C TYR A 20 7.95 0.52 0.57
N TYR A 21 8.92 0.93 -0.25
CA TYR A 21 8.85 0.86 -1.71
C TYR A 21 9.04 -0.57 -2.23
N SER A 22 9.95 -1.33 -1.62
CA SER A 22 10.24 -2.71 -2.04
C SER A 22 10.87 -3.53 -0.92
N ILE A 23 10.86 -4.85 -1.10
CA ILE A 23 11.58 -5.81 -0.26
C ILE A 23 12.62 -6.49 -1.16
N LYS A 24 13.88 -6.47 -0.73
CA LYS A 24 14.99 -7.15 -1.42
C LYS A 24 14.91 -8.67 -1.23
N PRO A 25 15.62 -9.48 -2.04
CA PRO A 25 15.67 -10.93 -1.86
C PRO A 25 16.20 -11.38 -0.49
N ASP A 26 16.98 -10.54 0.19
CA ASP A 26 17.50 -10.77 1.54
C ASP A 26 16.53 -10.37 2.67
N GLY A 27 15.32 -9.92 2.33
CA GLY A 27 14.30 -9.47 3.29
C GLY A 27 14.42 -8.01 3.71
N THR A 28 15.41 -7.27 3.21
CA THR A 28 15.57 -5.84 3.55
C THR A 28 14.48 -4.99 2.91
N TYR A 29 13.80 -4.19 3.71
CA TYR A 29 12.84 -3.19 3.24
C TYR A 29 13.55 -1.92 2.75
N VAL A 30 13.07 -1.36 1.65
CA VAL A 30 13.64 -0.17 1.00
C VAL A 30 12.65 0.99 1.10
N GLU A 31 13.11 2.15 1.58
CA GLU A 31 12.34 3.39 1.70
C GLU A 31 12.32 4.20 0.39
N GLY A 32 11.78 5.42 0.42
CA GLY A 32 11.77 6.33 -0.73
C GLY A 32 10.57 6.15 -1.66
N ASP A 33 9.47 5.64 -1.12
CA ASP A 33 8.24 5.40 -1.87
C ASP A 33 7.62 6.68 -2.45
N TYR A 34 6.95 6.55 -3.59
CA TYR A 34 6.32 7.69 -4.25
C TYR A 34 5.14 8.21 -3.41
N PRO A 35 4.94 9.54 -3.30
CA PRO A 35 3.96 10.10 -2.38
C PRO A 35 2.52 9.62 -2.61
N TYR A 36 2.01 9.67 -3.85
CA TYR A 36 0.62 9.28 -4.18
C TYR A 36 0.51 8.09 -5.15
N LEU A 37 1.54 7.81 -5.96
CA LEU A 37 1.47 6.75 -6.99
C LEU A 37 1.18 5.38 -6.38
N THR A 38 1.88 5.04 -5.29
CA THR A 38 1.71 3.75 -4.62
C THR A 38 0.30 3.59 -4.04
N TYR A 39 -0.31 4.65 -3.53
CA TYR A 39 -1.70 4.62 -3.12
C TYR A 39 -2.64 4.37 -4.31
N ASN A 40 -2.41 5.05 -5.45
CA ASN A 40 -3.23 4.90 -6.65
C ASN A 40 -3.10 3.49 -7.24
N ASP A 41 -1.90 2.92 -7.29
CA ASP A 41 -1.68 1.54 -7.76
C ASP A 41 -2.44 0.53 -6.89
N LEU A 42 -2.44 0.72 -5.55
CA LEU A 42 -3.20 -0.12 -4.63
C LEU A 42 -4.72 0.08 -4.80
N TYR A 43 -5.16 1.31 -5.05
CA TYR A 43 -6.57 1.64 -5.32
C TYR A 43 -7.07 0.93 -6.57
N ASP A 44 -6.34 1.02 -7.67
CA ASP A 44 -6.66 0.38 -8.94
C ASP A 44 -6.63 -1.15 -8.82
N LEU A 45 -5.64 -1.69 -8.09
CA LEU A 45 -5.57 -3.12 -7.82
C LEU A 45 -6.78 -3.62 -7.01
N ARG A 46 -7.17 -2.89 -5.95
CA ARG A 46 -8.37 -3.24 -5.17
C ARG A 46 -9.63 -3.23 -6.04
N LYS A 47 -9.79 -2.22 -6.91
CA LYS A 47 -10.91 -2.12 -7.85
C LYS A 47 -10.92 -3.26 -8.87
N TYR A 48 -9.76 -3.66 -9.36
CA TYR A 48 -9.65 -4.81 -10.26
C TYR A 48 -10.07 -6.13 -9.58
N LEU A 49 -9.73 -6.30 -8.31
CA LEU A 49 -9.98 -7.52 -7.54
C LEU A 49 -11.37 -7.61 -6.91
N SER A 50 -12.13 -6.52 -6.83
CA SER A 50 -13.41 -6.42 -6.11
C SER A 50 -14.55 -7.27 -6.68
N SER A 51 -14.32 -8.02 -7.76
CA SER A 51 -15.30 -8.95 -8.34
C SER A 51 -15.38 -10.30 -7.61
N SER A 52 -14.56 -10.52 -6.59
CA SER A 52 -14.51 -11.77 -5.81
C SER A 52 -14.08 -11.51 -4.36
N GLU A 53 -14.69 -12.20 -3.38
CA GLU A 53 -14.20 -12.20 -2.00
C GLU A 53 -12.82 -12.84 -1.95
N ARG A 54 -11.82 -12.02 -1.60
CA ARG A 54 -10.40 -12.36 -1.65
C ARG A 54 -9.71 -11.81 -0.41
N PRO A 55 -8.96 -12.62 0.36
CA PRO A 55 -8.22 -12.15 1.53
C PRO A 55 -7.21 -11.02 1.21
N GLU A 56 -6.75 -10.96 -0.05
CA GLU A 56 -5.97 -9.85 -0.60
C GLU A 56 -6.63 -8.49 -0.39
N LEU A 57 -7.97 -8.41 -0.47
CA LEU A 57 -8.71 -7.15 -0.39
C LEU A 57 -8.64 -6.52 1.00
N GLU A 58 -8.60 -7.34 2.06
CA GLU A 58 -8.43 -6.85 3.42
C GLU A 58 -7.03 -6.25 3.60
N THR A 59 -6.01 -6.96 3.12
CA THR A 59 -4.62 -6.48 3.19
C THR A 59 -4.41 -5.22 2.37
N LEU A 60 -4.95 -5.17 1.14
CA LEU A 60 -4.90 -3.96 0.30
C LEU A 60 -5.61 -2.78 0.97
N THR A 61 -6.79 -3.02 1.55
CA THR A 61 -7.55 -1.96 2.24
C THR A 61 -6.79 -1.43 3.45
N TYR A 62 -6.15 -2.32 4.22
CA TYR A 62 -5.29 -1.94 5.33
C TYR A 62 -4.11 -1.07 4.88
N LEU A 63 -3.33 -1.52 3.89
CA LEU A 63 -2.17 -0.78 3.38
C LEU A 63 -2.56 0.58 2.78
N MET A 64 -3.69 0.64 2.07
CA MET A 64 -4.23 1.90 1.57
C MET A 64 -4.58 2.86 2.72
N GLY A 65 -5.13 2.36 3.83
CA GLY A 65 -5.48 3.16 5.00
C GLY A 65 -4.27 3.80 5.66
N GLU A 66 -3.20 3.02 5.90
CA GLU A 66 -1.94 3.52 6.46
C GLU A 66 -1.33 4.62 5.58
N LYS A 67 -1.20 4.34 4.27
CA LYS A 67 -0.67 5.31 3.30
C LYS A 67 -1.51 6.57 3.22
N LEU A 68 -2.84 6.45 3.25
CA LEU A 68 -3.75 7.60 3.23
C LEU A 68 -3.58 8.47 4.47
N GLN A 69 -3.46 7.87 5.65
CA GLN A 69 -3.18 8.60 6.89
C GLN A 69 -1.87 9.39 6.78
N TRP A 70 -0.80 8.76 6.29
CA TRP A 70 0.47 9.46 6.07
C TRP A 70 0.32 10.61 5.07
N MET A 71 -0.29 10.38 3.90
CA MET A 71 -0.49 11.39 2.86
C MET A 71 -1.27 12.60 3.39
N GLN A 72 -2.34 12.37 4.17
CA GLN A 72 -3.14 13.43 4.78
C GLN A 72 -2.32 14.25 5.79
N ASN A 73 -1.53 13.58 6.63
CA ASN A 73 -0.70 14.24 7.64
C ASN A 73 0.46 15.05 7.04
N THR A 74 0.92 14.69 5.84
CA THR A 74 2.04 15.38 5.15
C THR A 74 1.59 16.29 4.01
N GLY A 75 0.28 16.47 3.80
CA GLY A 75 -0.26 17.37 2.77
C GLY A 75 -0.04 16.91 1.32
N VAL A 76 0.13 15.60 1.09
CA VAL A 76 0.23 15.02 -0.25
C VAL A 76 -1.13 15.15 -0.95
N THR A 77 -1.14 15.54 -2.22
CA THR A 77 -2.34 15.71 -3.04
C THR A 77 -2.20 14.94 -4.36
N GLY A 78 -3.29 14.80 -5.13
CA GLY A 78 -3.29 14.10 -6.43
C GLY A 78 -3.56 12.60 -6.36
N TYR A 79 -3.84 12.05 -5.18
CA TYR A 79 -4.25 10.66 -5.01
C TYR A 79 -5.73 10.44 -5.39
N GLU A 80 -6.06 9.21 -5.81
CA GLU A 80 -7.41 8.80 -6.19
C GLU A 80 -8.40 8.94 -5.04
N LYS A 81 -9.63 9.36 -5.37
CA LYS A 81 -10.72 9.49 -4.40
C LYS A 81 -11.86 8.57 -4.84
N GLY A 82 -12.34 7.74 -3.91
CA GLY A 82 -13.50 6.88 -4.08
C GLY A 82 -14.69 7.45 -3.34
#